data_AF-A0AAJ1PV84-F1
#
_entry.id   AF-A0AAJ1PV84-F1
#
_cell.length_a   1.000
_cell.length_b   1.000
_cell.length_c   1.000
_cell.angle_alpha   90.00
_cell.angle_beta   90.00
_cell.angle_gamma   90.00
#
_symmetry.space_group_name_H-M   'P 1'
#
loop_
_entity.id
_entity.type
_entity.pdbx_description
1 polymer ?
#
loop_
_entity_poly.entity_id
_entity_poly.type
_entity_poly.pdbx_seq_one_letter_code
_entity_poly.pdbx_strand_id
1 'polypeptide(L)'
;MKFPPRMHDLVVDNLREIPDFPTEGVLFRDITPLLANGEAFKELITLMAEHYRGKIDAVAGLESRGFILAAPLAVELGIGMMTVRKGGKLPGPVIGVDYDLEYGSARMEIRPDSVPEGARVLILDDVLATGGTALAATQLIEQSGGTVAEIAVLMELTDLGGRERIGSIPFQSLVTF
;
A
#
# COMPACT_ATOMS: atom_id res chain seq x y z
N MET A 1 6.07 -15.74 2.27
CA MET A 1 6.04 -16.18 3.69
C MET A 1 4.89 -15.42 4.32
N LYS A 2 3.97 -16.05 5.03
CA LYS A 2 2.80 -15.33 5.58
C LYS A 2 3.21 -14.34 6.68
N PHE A 3 2.47 -13.26 6.84
CA PHE A 3 2.63 -12.36 7.99
C PHE A 3 2.45 -13.11 9.33
N PRO A 4 3.24 -12.75 10.38
CA PRO A 4 3.05 -13.25 11.72
C PRO A 4 1.64 -12.95 12.28
N PRO A 5 1.02 -13.88 13.04
CA PRO A 5 -0.31 -13.67 13.64
C PRO A 5 -0.42 -12.39 14.47
N ARG A 6 0.66 -12.01 15.16
CA ARG A 6 0.67 -10.79 15.98
C ARG A 6 0.35 -9.52 15.19
N MET A 7 0.77 -9.43 13.93
CA MET A 7 0.45 -8.26 13.09
C MET A 7 -1.06 -8.18 12.80
N HIS A 8 -1.71 -9.33 12.59
CA HIS A 8 -3.16 -9.38 12.40
C HIS A 8 -3.87 -8.86 13.66
N ASP A 9 -3.47 -9.33 14.84
CA ASP A 9 -4.09 -8.92 16.11
C ASP A 9 -3.93 -7.41 16.36
N LEU A 10 -2.75 -6.85 16.08
CA LEU A 10 -2.51 -5.41 16.17
C LEU A 10 -3.48 -4.60 15.31
N VAL A 11 -3.76 -5.05 14.10
CA VAL A 11 -4.71 -4.37 13.21
C VAL A 11 -6.13 -4.53 13.72
N VAL A 12 -6.58 -5.75 14.03
CA VAL A 12 -7.97 -6.02 14.47
C VAL A 12 -8.29 -5.32 15.79
N ASP A 13 -7.38 -5.38 16.77
CA ASP A 13 -7.58 -4.80 18.10
C ASP A 13 -7.65 -3.26 18.06
N ASN A 14 -7.16 -2.64 16.99
CA ASN A 14 -7.10 -1.19 16.83
C ASN A 14 -7.84 -0.68 15.58
N LEU A 15 -8.77 -1.49 15.03
CA LEU A 15 -9.63 -1.07 13.93
C LEU A 15 -10.96 -0.53 14.47
N ARG A 16 -11.46 0.52 13.83
CA ARG A 16 -12.82 1.02 14.07
C ARG A 16 -13.66 0.88 12.82
N GLU A 17 -14.87 0.36 12.96
CA GLU A 17 -15.86 0.35 11.89
C GLU A 17 -16.71 1.62 11.94
N ILE A 18 -16.93 2.25 10.79
CA ILE A 18 -17.79 3.43 10.63
C ILE A 18 -18.83 3.11 9.54
N PRO A 19 -20.11 2.91 9.89
CA PRO A 19 -21.15 2.68 8.90
C PRO A 19 -21.44 3.95 8.08
N ASP A 20 -21.92 3.74 6.85
CA ASP A 20 -22.40 4.78 5.93
C ASP A 20 -21.36 5.85 5.58
N PHE A 21 -20.09 5.44 5.45
CA PHE A 21 -18.99 6.32 5.04
C PHE A 21 -18.15 5.69 3.92
N PRO A 22 -17.77 6.45 2.87
CA PRO A 22 -18.08 7.86 2.63
C PRO A 22 -19.51 8.09 2.12
N THR A 23 -20.26 7.02 1.83
CA THR A 23 -21.64 7.05 1.33
C THR A 23 -22.47 5.99 2.04
N GLU A 24 -23.79 6.15 2.02
CA GLU A 24 -24.75 5.18 2.57
C GLU A 24 -24.50 3.76 2.03
N GLY A 25 -24.57 2.76 2.90
CA GLY A 25 -24.33 1.35 2.58
C GLY A 25 -22.86 0.90 2.61
N VAL A 26 -21.90 1.82 2.81
CA VAL A 26 -20.47 1.45 2.91
C VAL A 26 -20.04 1.36 4.37
N LEU A 27 -19.48 0.21 4.77
CA LEU A 27 -18.85 0.04 6.08
C LEU A 27 -17.36 0.38 5.99
N PHE A 28 -16.99 1.58 6.43
CA PHE A 28 -15.60 2.03 6.39
C PHE A 28 -14.79 1.42 7.53
N ARG A 29 -13.59 0.94 7.19
CA ARG A 29 -12.62 0.38 8.12
C ARG A 29 -11.54 1.43 8.42
N ASP A 30 -11.64 2.03 9.60
CA ASP A 30 -10.81 3.15 10.02
C ASP A 30 -9.60 2.68 10.83
N ILE A 31 -8.40 2.91 10.28
CA ILE A 31 -7.11 2.58 10.90
C ILE A 31 -6.60 3.66 11.86
N THR A 32 -7.29 4.80 12.00
CA THR A 32 -6.79 5.89 12.85
C THR A 32 -6.58 5.51 14.32
N PRO A 33 -7.33 4.59 14.95
CA PRO A 33 -7.02 4.15 16.32
C PRO A 33 -5.67 3.41 16.40
N LEU A 34 -5.34 2.57 15.41
CA LEU A 34 -4.02 1.95 15.30
C LEU A 34 -2.92 2.99 15.21
N LEU A 35 -3.10 4.01 14.37
CA LEU A 35 -2.12 5.08 14.20
C LEU A 35 -1.96 5.96 15.46
N ALA A 36 -3.06 6.16 16.20
CA ALA A 36 -3.06 6.92 17.45
C ALA A 36 -2.44 6.13 18.62
N ASN A 37 -2.43 4.80 18.54
CA ASN A 37 -1.77 3.93 19.50
C ASN A 37 -0.28 3.77 19.15
N GLY A 38 0.56 4.64 19.72
CA GLY A 38 1.99 4.67 19.41
C GLY A 38 2.74 3.36 19.70
N GLU A 39 2.30 2.58 20.70
CA GLU A 39 2.90 1.27 20.99
C GLU A 39 2.53 0.24 19.92
N ALA A 40 1.24 0.12 19.59
CA ALA A 40 0.76 -0.81 18.57
C ALA A 40 1.30 -0.47 17.18
N PHE A 41 1.33 0.82 16.82
CA PHE A 41 1.86 1.26 15.54
C PHE A 41 3.36 0.97 15.42
N LYS A 42 4.14 1.28 16.47
CA LYS A 42 5.56 0.94 16.51
C LYS A 42 5.78 -0.55 16.36
N GLU A 43 5.04 -1.37 17.12
CA GLU A 43 5.15 -2.83 17.07
C GLU A 43 4.84 -3.36 15.67
N LEU A 44 3.78 -2.86 15.02
CA LEU A 44 3.44 -3.24 13.66
C LEU A 44 4.58 -2.93 12.68
N ILE A 45 5.13 -1.72 12.73
CA ILE A 45 6.24 -1.32 11.85
C ILE A 45 7.50 -2.17 12.10
N THR A 46 7.86 -2.42 13.37
CA THR A 46 8.99 -3.28 13.72
C THR A 46 8.82 -4.69 13.15
N LEU A 47 7.66 -5.31 13.35
CA LEU A 47 7.38 -6.64 12.83
C LEU A 47 7.41 -6.65 11.29
N MET A 48 6.87 -5.62 10.64
CA MET A 48 6.91 -5.51 9.17
C MET A 48 8.34 -5.38 8.67
N ALA A 49 9.17 -4.58 9.35
CA ALA A 49 10.59 -4.45 9.01
C ALA A 49 11.33 -5.78 9.18
N GLU A 50 11.10 -6.53 10.25
CA GLU A 50 11.64 -7.89 10.42
C GLU A 50 11.20 -8.81 9.27
N HIS A 51 9.94 -8.72 8.86
CA HIS A 51 9.42 -9.52 7.76
C HIS A 51 10.11 -9.20 6.43
N TYR A 52 10.36 -7.94 6.12
CA TYR A 52 10.88 -7.50 4.83
C TYR A 52 12.40 -7.30 4.76
N ARG A 53 13.12 -7.39 5.89
CA ARG A 53 14.57 -7.16 5.95
C ARG A 53 15.33 -8.04 4.94
N GLY A 54 16.10 -7.39 4.06
CA GLY A 54 16.88 -8.05 3.00
C GLY A 54 16.06 -8.57 1.80
N LYS A 55 14.73 -8.46 1.85
CA LYS A 55 13.83 -8.92 0.77
C LYS A 55 13.45 -7.83 -0.21
N ILE A 56 13.55 -6.57 0.21
CA ILE A 56 13.18 -5.39 -0.57
C ILE A 56 14.28 -4.33 -0.46
N ASP A 57 14.34 -3.45 -1.46
CA ASP A 57 15.37 -2.40 -1.59
C ASP A 57 14.76 -0.99 -1.55
N ALA A 58 13.44 -0.87 -1.76
CA ALA A 58 12.66 0.36 -1.62
C ALA A 58 11.20 0.08 -1.27
N VAL A 59 10.49 1.09 -0.75
CA VAL A 59 9.05 1.04 -0.47
C VAL A 59 8.31 2.12 -1.27
N ALA A 60 7.32 1.73 -2.05
CA ALA A 60 6.35 2.62 -2.68
C ALA A 60 5.09 2.69 -1.83
N GLY A 61 4.84 3.85 -1.21
CA GLY A 61 3.56 4.12 -0.56
C GLY A 61 2.54 4.62 -1.58
N LEU A 62 1.28 4.20 -1.45
CA LEU A 62 0.17 4.76 -2.24
C LEU A 62 -0.51 5.92 -1.50
N GLU A 63 -0.87 6.97 -2.24
CA GLU A 63 -1.45 8.17 -1.65
C GLU A 63 -2.84 7.92 -1.00
N SER A 64 -3.15 8.45 0.18
CA SER A 64 -2.24 9.09 1.17
C SER A 64 -1.90 8.15 2.32
N ARG A 65 -2.79 7.20 2.61
CA ARG A 65 -2.72 6.38 3.83
C ARG A 65 -1.57 5.38 3.77
N GLY A 66 -1.26 4.84 2.59
CA GLY A 66 -0.05 4.07 2.36
C GLY A 66 1.23 4.82 2.75
N PHE A 67 1.29 6.15 2.65
CA PHE A 67 2.48 6.90 3.09
C PHE A 67 2.72 6.81 4.59
N ILE A 68 1.63 6.78 5.38
CA ILE A 68 1.71 6.74 6.84
C ILE A 68 2.37 5.43 7.29
N LEU A 69 2.19 4.35 6.54
CA LEU A 69 2.79 3.04 6.80
C LEU A 69 4.19 2.92 6.17
N ALA A 70 4.34 3.36 4.92
CA ALA A 70 5.56 3.21 4.14
C ALA A 70 6.72 4.04 4.66
N ALA A 71 6.48 5.28 5.10
CA ALA A 71 7.52 6.16 5.60
C ALA A 71 8.25 5.59 6.83
N PRO A 72 7.57 5.20 7.93
CA PRO A 72 8.24 4.61 9.08
C PRO A 72 8.85 3.23 8.78
N LEU A 73 8.24 2.42 7.90
CA LEU A 73 8.84 1.15 7.47
C LEU A 73 10.17 1.37 6.75
N ALA A 74 10.24 2.33 5.82
CA ALA A 74 11.46 2.66 5.10
C ALA A 74 12.56 3.15 6.06
N VAL A 75 12.20 3.97 7.06
CA VAL A 75 13.12 4.42 8.11
C VAL A 75 13.66 3.24 8.93
N GLU A 76 12.80 2.33 9.40
CA GLU A 76 13.18 1.17 10.20
C GLU A 76 14.07 0.16 9.44
N LEU A 77 13.88 0.08 8.12
CA LEU A 77 14.69 -0.75 7.23
C LEU A 77 15.98 -0.07 6.76
N GLY A 78 16.08 1.26 6.88
CA GLY A 78 17.20 2.04 6.34
C GLY A 78 17.24 2.08 4.81
N ILE A 79 16.07 2.06 4.16
CA ILE A 79 15.94 2.07 2.69
C ILE A 79 15.14 3.28 2.19
N GLY A 80 15.14 3.50 0.88
CA GLY A 80 14.40 4.59 0.25
C GLY A 80 12.89 4.35 0.22
N MET A 81 12.12 5.45 0.22
CA MET A 81 10.68 5.45 -0.03
C MET A 81 10.38 6.32 -1.25
N MET A 82 9.50 5.84 -2.14
CA MET A 82 8.86 6.66 -3.17
C MET A 82 7.37 6.86 -2.91
N THR A 83 6.85 7.94 -3.46
CA THR A 83 5.42 8.27 -3.41
C THR A 83 4.80 8.02 -4.77
N VAL A 84 3.72 7.22 -4.78
CA VAL A 84 2.86 7.07 -5.95
C VAL A 84 1.59 7.87 -5.67
N ARG A 85 1.36 8.93 -6.45
CA ARG A 85 0.35 9.95 -6.16
C ARG A 85 -0.72 10.02 -7.23
N LYS A 86 -1.87 10.59 -6.88
CA LYS A 86 -2.86 11.00 -7.88
C LYS A 86 -2.26 12.06 -8.82
N GLY A 87 -2.77 12.10 -10.05
CA GLY A 87 -2.31 13.02 -11.08
C GLY A 87 -2.21 14.49 -10.63
N GLY A 88 -1.11 15.15 -11.00
CA GLY A 88 -0.88 16.58 -10.74
C GLY A 88 -0.42 16.92 -9.32
N LYS A 89 -0.06 15.92 -8.50
CA LYS A 89 0.42 16.13 -7.12
C LYS A 89 1.94 16.05 -6.97
N LEU A 90 2.65 15.51 -7.96
CA LEU A 90 4.11 15.43 -7.96
C LEU A 90 4.72 16.60 -8.74
N PRO A 91 5.77 17.25 -8.21
CA PRO A 91 6.51 18.26 -8.95
C PRO A 91 7.54 17.63 -9.90
N GLY A 92 7.81 18.30 -11.02
CA GLY A 92 8.84 17.89 -11.98
C GLY A 92 8.38 16.82 -12.98
N PRO A 93 9.31 16.18 -13.70
CA PRO A 93 8.99 15.12 -14.66
C PRO A 93 8.37 13.91 -13.98
N VAL A 94 7.25 13.45 -14.52
CA VAL A 94 6.50 12.27 -14.04
C VAL A 94 6.14 11.37 -15.21
N ILE A 95 5.98 10.09 -14.93
CA ILE A 95 5.20 9.17 -15.76
C ILE A 95 3.89 8.86 -15.02
N GLY A 96 2.87 8.45 -15.75
CA GLY A 96 1.58 8.14 -15.15
C GLY A 96 0.76 7.15 -15.95
N VAL A 97 -0.03 6.39 -15.21
CA VAL A 97 -0.93 5.34 -15.71
C VAL A 97 -2.35 5.73 -15.35
N ASP A 98 -3.20 5.74 -16.36
CA ASP A 98 -4.63 5.94 -16.20
C ASP A 98 -5.31 4.59 -15.94
N TYR A 99 -6.32 4.56 -15.08
CA TYR A 99 -7.08 3.36 -14.77
C TYR A 99 -8.57 3.69 -14.58
N ASP A 100 -9.41 2.73 -14.97
CA ASP A 100 -10.86 2.90 -14.97
C ASP A 100 -11.46 2.76 -13.56
N LEU A 101 -12.39 3.66 -13.26
CA LEU A 101 -13.31 3.58 -12.14
C LEU A 101 -14.71 3.19 -12.66
N GLU A 102 -15.64 2.87 -11.76
CA GLU A 102 -17.04 2.62 -12.13
C GLU A 102 -17.65 3.83 -12.86
N TYR A 103 -17.26 5.04 -12.44
CA TYR A 103 -17.62 6.30 -13.09
C TYR A 103 -16.36 7.13 -13.32
N GLY A 104 -15.86 7.11 -14.56
CA GLY A 104 -14.71 7.90 -15.02
C GLY A 104 -13.37 7.17 -14.95
N SER A 105 -12.28 7.93 -15.04
CA SER A 105 -10.91 7.42 -14.92
C SER A 105 -10.14 8.21 -13.88
N ALA A 106 -9.13 7.56 -13.29
CA ALA A 106 -8.17 8.19 -12.41
C ALA A 106 -6.75 7.93 -12.91
N ARG A 107 -5.81 8.76 -12.46
CA ARG A 107 -4.41 8.70 -12.88
C ARG A 107 -3.52 8.57 -11.65
N MET A 108 -2.63 7.59 -11.67
CA MET A 108 -1.51 7.51 -10.73
C MET A 108 -0.23 7.97 -11.42
N GLU A 109 0.64 8.64 -10.67
CA GLU A 109 1.91 9.19 -11.14
C GLU A 109 3.05 8.84 -10.18
N ILE A 110 4.24 8.66 -10.76
CA ILE A 110 5.51 8.53 -10.06
C ILE A 110 6.56 9.41 -10.75
N ARG A 111 7.58 9.85 -10.00
CA ARG A 111 8.80 10.35 -10.62
C ARG A 111 9.73 9.16 -10.91
N PRO A 112 10.06 8.87 -12.18
CA PRO A 112 10.79 7.65 -12.52
C PRO A 112 12.19 7.61 -11.90
N ASP A 113 12.83 8.77 -11.75
CA ASP A 113 14.16 8.92 -11.12
C ASP A 113 14.19 8.58 -9.63
N SER A 114 13.02 8.45 -8.99
CA SER A 114 12.92 8.05 -7.58
C SER A 114 13.02 6.53 -7.40
N VAL A 115 12.89 5.74 -8.47
CA VAL A 115 13.02 4.28 -8.44
C VAL A 115 14.47 3.91 -8.73
N PRO A 116 15.21 3.30 -7.77
CA PRO A 116 16.55 2.83 -8.05
C PRO A 116 16.50 1.70 -9.08
N GLU A 117 17.39 1.75 -10.07
CA GLU A 117 17.49 0.75 -11.13
C GLU A 117 17.63 -0.67 -10.55
N GLY A 118 16.78 -1.60 -10.97
CA GLY A 118 16.78 -2.99 -10.52
C GLY A 118 16.28 -3.21 -9.09
N ALA A 119 15.75 -2.19 -8.41
CA ALA A 119 15.26 -2.32 -7.04
C ALA A 119 14.07 -3.26 -6.94
N ARG A 120 14.05 -4.11 -5.90
CA ARG A 120 12.87 -4.87 -5.48
C ARG A 120 12.00 -3.96 -4.61
N VAL A 121 10.88 -3.51 -5.15
CA VAL A 121 10.01 -2.51 -4.51
C VAL A 121 8.82 -3.19 -3.84
N LEU A 122 8.60 -2.87 -2.56
CA LEU A 122 7.35 -3.18 -1.87
C LEU A 122 6.32 -2.09 -2.19
N ILE A 123 5.14 -2.46 -2.70
CA ILE A 123 4.00 -1.54 -2.73
C ILE A 123 3.23 -1.71 -1.42
N LEU A 124 3.03 -0.61 -0.68
CA LEU A 124 2.35 -0.62 0.61
C LEU A 124 1.18 0.37 0.63
N ASP A 125 0.00 -0.13 1.01
CA ASP A 125 -1.20 0.68 1.24
C ASP A 125 -1.97 0.19 2.47
N ASP A 126 -3.00 0.92 2.90
CA ASP A 126 -3.84 0.47 4.00
C ASP A 126 -4.90 -0.55 3.57
N VAL A 127 -5.47 -0.40 2.37
CA VAL A 127 -6.55 -1.26 1.88
C VAL A 127 -6.40 -1.66 0.42
N LEU A 128 -6.64 -2.93 0.12
CA LEU A 128 -6.94 -3.41 -1.23
C LEU A 128 -8.46 -3.47 -1.42
N ALA A 129 -8.98 -2.58 -2.27
CA ALA A 129 -10.37 -2.60 -2.72
C ALA A 129 -10.48 -3.27 -4.11
N THR A 130 -10.67 -2.49 -5.17
CA THR A 130 -10.76 -3.01 -6.55
C THR A 130 -9.41 -3.37 -7.17
N GLY A 131 -8.29 -3.04 -6.53
CA GLY A 131 -6.92 -3.30 -7.02
C GLY A 131 -6.40 -2.37 -8.11
N GLY A 132 -7.21 -1.42 -8.61
CA GLY A 132 -6.81 -0.53 -9.70
C GLY A 132 -5.57 0.33 -9.40
N THR A 133 -5.50 0.91 -8.20
CA THR A 133 -4.36 1.72 -7.76
C THR A 133 -3.07 0.91 -7.62
N ALA A 134 -3.16 -0.29 -7.06
CA ALA A 134 -2.01 -1.19 -6.88
C ALA A 134 -1.46 -1.69 -8.23
N LEU A 135 -2.34 -2.00 -9.18
CA LEU A 135 -1.94 -2.38 -10.53
C LEU A 135 -1.28 -1.22 -11.29
N ALA A 136 -1.86 -0.01 -11.20
CA ALA A 136 -1.25 1.18 -11.80
C ALA A 136 0.13 1.48 -11.20
N ALA A 137 0.28 1.36 -9.88
CA ALA A 137 1.56 1.51 -9.20
C ALA A 137 2.59 0.47 -9.65
N THR A 138 2.16 -0.78 -9.85
CA THR A 138 3.04 -1.85 -10.36
C THR A 138 3.61 -1.50 -11.73
N GLN A 139 2.75 -1.10 -12.66
CA GLN A 139 3.19 -0.69 -14.00
C GLN A 139 4.14 0.50 -13.97
N LEU A 140 3.89 1.48 -13.10
CA LEU A 140 4.75 2.66 -12.95
C LEU A 140 6.13 2.31 -12.42
N ILE A 141 6.22 1.39 -11.45
CA ILE A 141 7.49 0.90 -10.90
C ILE A 141 8.28 0.15 -11.97
N GLU A 142 7.63 -0.74 -12.71
CA GLU A 142 8.27 -1.52 -13.79
C GLU A 142 8.76 -0.62 -14.93
N GLN A 143 7.96 0.37 -15.34
CA GLN A 143 8.37 1.37 -16.32
C GLN A 143 9.54 2.26 -15.86
N SER A 144 9.75 2.35 -14.54
CA SER A 144 10.85 3.11 -13.94
C SER A 144 12.10 2.26 -13.66
N GLY A 145 12.15 1.02 -14.14
CA GLY A 145 13.31 0.12 -13.98
C GLY A 145 13.33 -0.69 -12.68
N GLY A 146 12.27 -0.62 -11.86
CA GLY A 146 12.12 -1.46 -10.67
C GLY A 146 11.40 -2.78 -10.94
N THR A 147 11.39 -3.67 -9.96
CA THR A 147 10.54 -4.89 -9.96
C THR A 147 9.68 -4.88 -8.71
N VAL A 148 8.38 -5.15 -8.83
CA VAL A 148 7.51 -5.29 -7.67
C VAL A 148 7.80 -6.60 -6.95
N ALA A 149 8.30 -6.51 -5.72
CA ALA A 149 8.58 -7.67 -4.88
C ALA A 149 7.29 -8.28 -4.32
N GLU A 150 6.39 -7.42 -3.83
CA GLU A 150 5.11 -7.77 -3.24
C GLU A 150 4.23 -6.52 -3.17
N ILE A 151 2.91 -6.73 -3.22
CA ILE A 151 1.91 -5.76 -2.78
C ILE A 151 1.46 -6.17 -1.38
N ALA A 152 1.56 -5.27 -0.42
CA ALA A 152 1.12 -5.50 0.95
C ALA A 152 0.06 -4.47 1.35
N VAL A 153 -0.99 -4.95 2.02
CA VAL A 153 -2.02 -4.09 2.61
C VAL A 153 -2.35 -4.52 4.04
N LEU A 154 -2.87 -3.61 4.85
CA LEU A 154 -3.43 -4.00 6.15
C LEU A 154 -4.73 -4.77 5.94
N MET A 155 -5.59 -4.31 5.03
CA MET A 155 -6.94 -4.84 4.85
C MET A 155 -7.21 -5.20 3.39
N GLU A 156 -7.84 -6.34 3.15
CA GLU A 156 -8.36 -6.75 1.83
C GLU A 156 -9.89 -6.80 1.90
N LEU A 157 -10.57 -6.12 0.98
CA LEU A 157 -12.02 -6.21 0.81
C LEU A 157 -12.30 -7.25 -0.29
N THR A 158 -12.52 -8.49 0.11
CA THR A 158 -12.55 -9.65 -0.79
C THR A 158 -13.69 -9.58 -1.81
N ASP A 159 -14.84 -9.02 -1.43
CA ASP A 159 -16.00 -8.86 -2.29
C ASP A 159 -15.79 -7.89 -3.48
N LEU A 160 -14.69 -7.12 -3.49
CA LEU A 160 -14.39 -6.13 -4.54
C LEU A 160 -13.47 -6.65 -5.65
N GLY A 161 -13.08 -7.93 -5.60
CA GLY A 161 -12.34 -8.59 -6.68
C GLY A 161 -10.91 -8.06 -6.91
N GLY A 162 -10.33 -7.39 -5.91
CA GLY A 162 -9.01 -6.77 -6.04
C GLY A 162 -7.91 -7.79 -6.29
N ARG A 163 -8.01 -8.98 -5.68
CA ARG A 163 -7.02 -10.04 -5.81
C ARG A 163 -6.97 -10.62 -7.22
N GLU A 164 -8.13 -10.81 -7.83
CA GLU A 164 -8.26 -11.25 -9.21
C GLU A 164 -7.65 -10.22 -10.17
N ARG A 165 -7.83 -8.93 -9.88
CA ARG A 165 -7.30 -7.85 -10.72
C ARG A 165 -5.78 -7.73 -10.67
N ILE A 166 -5.15 -7.94 -9.51
CA ILE A 166 -3.68 -7.93 -9.39
C ILE A 166 -3.04 -9.22 -9.93
N GLY A 167 -3.81 -10.30 -10.10
CA GLY A 167 -3.39 -11.51 -10.80
C GLY A 167 -2.24 -12.24 -10.10
N SER A 168 -1.13 -12.46 -10.82
CA SER A 168 0.02 -13.24 -10.32
C SER A 168 1.01 -12.42 -9.49
N ILE A 169 0.78 -11.11 -9.28
CA ILE A 169 1.67 -10.27 -8.48
C ILE A 169 1.66 -10.81 -7.03
N PRO A 170 2.82 -11.06 -6.40
CA PRO A 170 2.86 -11.48 -5.02
C PRO A 170 2.09 -10.51 -4.13
N PHE A 171 1.20 -11.02 -3.30
CA PHE A 171 0.27 -10.21 -2.52
C PHE A 171 0.01 -10.78 -1.14
N GLN A 172 -0.02 -9.90 -0.14
CA GLN A 172 -0.42 -10.21 1.23
C GLN A 172 -1.30 -9.12 1.84
N SER A 173 -2.29 -9.56 2.62
CA SER A 173 -3.12 -8.74 3.49
C SER A 173 -2.95 -9.23 4.94
N LEU A 174 -3.05 -8.33 5.91
CA LEU A 174 -3.07 -8.73 7.32
C LEU A 174 -4.44 -9.22 7.76
N VAL A 175 -5.49 -8.56 7.30
CA VAL A 175 -6.90 -8.87 7.62
C VAL A 175 -7.71 -8.89 6.32
N THR A 176 -8.66 -9.80 6.24
CA THR A 176 -9.59 -9.93 5.11
C THR A 176 -11.00 -9.67 5.59
N PHE A 177 -11.75 -8.87 4.83
CA PHE A 177 -13.17 -8.58 5.04
C PHE A 177 -13.98 -9.01 3.82
#